data_AF-A0A6G5RJW2-F1
#
_entry.id   AF-A0A6G5RJW2-F1
#
_cell.length_a   1.000
_cell.length_b   1.000
_cell.length_c   1.000
_cell.angle_alpha   90.00
_cell.angle_beta   90.00
_cell.angle_gamma   90.00
#
_symmetry.space_group_name_H-M   'P 1'
#
loop_
_entity.id
_entity.type
_entity.pdbx_description
1 polymer ?
#
loop_
_entity_poly.entity_id
_entity_poly.type
_entity_poly.pdbx_seq_one_letter_code
_entity_poly.pdbx_strand_id
1 'polypeptide(L)'
;MPGGRLTQQERQQIALGLADGLAYAEIARRLDRPTSTITREVMRNGGPTAYRADLAHRATEHRTRRRQAAPRGPKAPPQPEGRDAEAVREYEETFTTVLMGSGMPKMMSRVMACLCMTDSGSLTAAELARHLQVSPASVSKAITFLDSQGFVRREADEGRRERYVVDEDVWYQSMMASARAIAQVVGIARQGVGVLGPGSPAAARLENVARFLDFVSESTARAAEQARDILHTKPETIPDSPTPANPL
;
A
#
# COMPACT_ATOMS: atom_id res chain seq x y z
N MET A 1 -34.26 18.42 6.40
CA MET A 1 -33.78 17.09 5.96
C MET A 1 -32.41 17.26 5.32
N PRO A 2 -31.27 17.07 6.00
CA PRO A 2 -29.99 17.19 5.32
C PRO A 2 -29.76 15.89 4.53
N GLY A 3 -30.31 15.83 3.31
CA GLY A 3 -30.16 14.74 2.34
C GLY A 3 -28.93 14.91 1.43
N GLY A 4 -27.85 15.48 1.97
CA GLY A 4 -26.59 15.70 1.24
C GLY A 4 -25.65 14.49 1.28
N ARG A 5 -24.68 14.45 0.36
CA ARG A 5 -23.57 13.48 0.43
C ARG A 5 -22.81 13.70 1.73
N LEU A 6 -22.34 12.61 2.35
CA LEU A 6 -21.39 12.72 3.46
C LEU A 6 -20.16 13.52 3.00
N THR A 7 -19.63 14.35 3.89
CA THR A 7 -18.37 15.10 3.74
C THR A 7 -17.18 14.23 4.15
N GLN A 8 -15.95 14.70 3.93
CA GLN A 8 -14.76 14.00 4.42
C GLN A 8 -14.74 13.94 5.96
N GLN A 9 -15.09 15.06 6.61
CA GLN A 9 -15.13 15.16 8.06
C GLN A 9 -16.16 14.19 8.67
N GLU A 10 -17.37 14.09 8.10
CA GLU A 10 -18.36 13.11 8.56
C GLU A 10 -17.87 11.67 8.38
N ARG A 11 -17.15 11.37 7.30
CA ARG A 11 -16.55 10.04 7.11
C ARG A 11 -15.47 9.73 8.14
N GLN A 12 -14.67 10.72 8.54
CA GLN A 12 -13.67 10.56 9.60
C GLN A 12 -14.35 10.24 10.94
N GLN A 13 -15.46 10.92 11.25
CA GLN A 13 -16.25 10.64 12.44
C GLN A 13 -16.91 9.25 12.42
N ILE A 14 -17.34 8.77 11.25
CA ILE A 14 -17.78 7.37 11.09
C ILE A 14 -16.63 6.42 11.42
N ALA A 15 -15.43 6.65 10.87
CA ALA A 15 -14.28 5.78 11.12
C ALA A 15 -13.87 5.75 12.60
N LEU A 16 -13.89 6.89 13.28
CA LEU A 16 -13.66 6.98 14.73
C LEU A 16 -14.72 6.21 15.52
N GLY A 17 -16.01 6.42 15.20
CA GLY A 17 -17.08 5.70 15.89
C GLY A 17 -17.02 4.18 15.71
N LEU A 18 -16.57 3.69 14.55
CA LEU A 18 -16.34 2.25 14.34
C LEU A 18 -15.14 1.73 15.13
N ALA A 19 -14.05 2.50 15.20
CA ALA A 19 -12.88 2.14 16.01
C ALA A 19 -13.21 2.07 17.51
N ASP A 20 -14.11 2.95 17.97
CA ASP A 20 -14.63 2.95 19.34
C ASP A 20 -15.72 1.87 19.58
N GLY A 21 -16.04 1.04 18.59
CA GLY A 21 -17.03 -0.03 18.71
C GLY A 21 -18.48 0.44 18.81
N LEU A 22 -18.79 1.68 18.40
CA LEU A 22 -20.14 2.23 18.45
C LEU A 22 -21.06 1.58 17.40
N ALA A 23 -22.32 1.38 17.78
CA ALA A 23 -23.35 0.93 16.84
C ALA A 23 -23.65 1.98 15.77
N TYR A 24 -24.04 1.57 14.56
CA TYR A 24 -24.30 2.50 13.46
C TYR A 24 -25.39 3.54 13.77
N ALA A 25 -26.40 3.19 14.57
CA ALA A 25 -27.44 4.12 15.00
C ALA A 25 -26.89 5.24 15.90
N GLU A 26 -25.89 4.94 16.71
CA GLU A 26 -25.23 5.91 17.59
C GLU A 26 -24.37 6.89 16.77
N ILE A 27 -23.59 6.37 15.82
CA ILE A 27 -22.80 7.18 14.88
C ILE A 27 -23.72 8.10 14.06
N ALA A 28 -24.83 7.55 13.57
CA ALA A 28 -25.83 8.28 12.79
C ALA A 28 -26.44 9.46 13.57
N ARG A 29 -26.80 9.22 14.84
CA ARG A 29 -27.35 10.25 15.74
C ARG A 29 -26.35 11.37 16.02
N ARG A 30 -25.06 11.05 16.22
CA ARG A 30 -24.00 12.06 16.44
C ARG A 30 -23.76 12.94 15.22
N LEU A 31 -23.98 12.41 14.02
CA LEU A 31 -23.79 13.12 12.76
C LEU A 31 -25.06 13.80 12.24
N ASP A 32 -26.18 13.68 12.95
CA ASP A 32 -27.52 14.09 12.48
C ASP A 32 -27.82 13.53 11.07
N ARG A 33 -27.49 12.25 10.86
CA ARG A 33 -27.73 11.52 9.60
C ARG A 33 -28.62 10.30 9.83
N PRO A 34 -29.38 9.85 8.81
CA PRO A 34 -30.09 8.59 8.90
C PRO A 34 -29.15 7.40 9.08
N THR A 35 -29.50 6.44 9.93
CA THR A 35 -28.72 5.20 10.15
C THR A 35 -28.45 4.45 8.86
N SER A 36 -29.43 4.41 7.94
CA SER A 36 -29.28 3.77 6.63
C SER A 36 -28.18 4.39 5.75
N THR A 37 -27.85 5.67 5.95
CA THR A 37 -26.73 6.34 5.26
C THR A 37 -25.40 5.82 5.76
N ILE A 38 -25.25 5.68 7.08
CA ILE A 38 -24.03 5.16 7.70
C ILE A 38 -23.83 3.69 7.31
N THR A 39 -24.86 2.85 7.44
CA THR A 39 -24.79 1.43 7.07
C THR A 39 -24.39 1.26 5.60
N ARG A 40 -25.02 1.98 4.67
CA ARG A 40 -24.67 1.87 3.24
C ARG A 40 -23.28 2.39 2.93
N GLU A 41 -22.86 3.49 3.58
CA GLU A 41 -21.50 4.02 3.40
C GLU A 41 -20.46 3.01 3.88
N VAL A 42 -20.63 2.45 5.07
CA VAL A 42 -19.70 1.47 5.65
C VAL A 42 -19.65 0.21 4.80
N MET A 43 -20.80 -0.37 4.44
CA MET A 43 -20.86 -1.59 3.63
C MET A 43 -20.30 -1.40 2.22
N ARG A 44 -20.51 -0.23 1.62
CA ARG A 44 -19.98 0.08 0.27
C ARG A 44 -18.47 0.28 0.25
N ASN A 45 -17.84 0.60 1.39
CA ASN A 45 -16.42 0.92 1.47
C ASN A 45 -15.66 -0.05 2.39
N GLY A 46 -15.96 -1.35 2.27
CA GLY A 46 -15.18 -2.43 2.90
C GLY A 46 -15.74 -3.00 4.20
N GLY A 47 -16.89 -2.50 4.69
CA GLY A 47 -17.50 -3.00 5.91
C GLY A 47 -16.82 -2.48 7.19
N PRO A 48 -17.34 -2.81 8.39
CA PRO A 48 -16.96 -2.15 9.64
C PRO A 48 -15.50 -2.35 10.04
N THR A 49 -14.90 -3.49 9.71
CA THR A 49 -13.52 -3.84 10.08
C THR A 49 -12.48 -3.23 9.13
N ALA A 50 -12.84 -2.94 7.89
CA ALA A 50 -11.93 -2.40 6.87
C ALA A 50 -12.28 -0.97 6.45
N TYR A 51 -13.30 -0.34 7.04
CA TYR A 51 -13.74 1.00 6.67
C TYR A 51 -12.64 2.06 6.91
N ARG A 52 -12.34 2.84 5.87
CA ARG A 52 -11.39 3.98 5.94
C ARG A 52 -12.01 5.22 5.32
N ALA A 53 -12.05 6.31 6.11
CA ALA A 53 -12.71 7.55 5.72
C ALA A 53 -12.17 8.17 4.42
N ASP A 54 -10.85 8.19 4.27
CA ASP A 54 -10.21 8.79 3.09
C ASP A 54 -10.44 7.96 1.82
N LEU A 55 -10.48 6.63 1.94
CA LEU A 55 -10.84 5.72 0.84
C LEU A 55 -12.28 5.97 0.38
N ALA A 56 -13.20 6.01 1.35
CA ALA A 56 -14.62 6.22 1.09
C ALA A 56 -14.91 7.60 0.46
N HIS A 57 -14.16 8.63 0.86
CA HIS A 57 -14.25 9.96 0.29
C HIS A 57 -13.78 9.98 -1.18
N ARG A 58 -12.58 9.45 -1.46
CA ARG A 58 -12.02 9.41 -2.82
C ARG A 58 -12.84 8.55 -3.78
N ALA A 59 -13.33 7.39 -3.34
CA ALA A 59 -14.23 6.55 -4.14
C ALA A 59 -15.51 7.30 -4.55
N THR A 60 -16.01 8.16 -3.66
CA THR A 60 -17.19 8.99 -3.90
C THR A 60 -16.90 10.15 -4.86
N GLU A 61 -15.74 10.78 -4.76
CA GLU A 61 -15.30 11.82 -5.70
C GLU A 61 -15.07 11.24 -7.10
N HIS A 62 -14.40 10.10 -7.20
CA HIS A 62 -14.10 9.43 -8.47
C HIS A 62 -15.37 9.04 -9.23
N ARG A 63 -16.38 8.48 -8.53
CA ARG A 63 -17.70 8.19 -9.13
C ARG A 63 -18.41 9.44 -9.67
N THR A 64 -18.20 10.59 -9.03
CA THR A 64 -18.77 11.87 -9.47
C THR A 64 -18.02 12.39 -10.69
N ARG A 65 -16.68 12.34 -10.69
CA ARG A 65 -15.84 12.71 -11.83
C ARG A 65 -16.12 11.84 -13.05
N ARG A 66 -16.28 10.52 -12.87
CA ARG A 66 -16.65 9.59 -13.96
C ARG A 66 -18.00 9.90 -14.59
N ARG A 67 -18.98 10.34 -13.79
CA ARG A 67 -20.28 10.83 -14.31
C ARG A 67 -20.18 12.14 -15.07
N GLN A 68 -19.17 12.97 -14.76
CA GLN A 68 -18.93 14.25 -15.44
C GLN A 68 -18.00 14.13 -16.66
N ALA A 69 -17.15 13.09 -16.73
CA ALA A 69 -16.07 12.97 -17.71
C ALA A 69 -16.35 12.03 -18.92
N ALA A 70 -17.61 11.78 -19.29
CA ALA A 70 -17.88 11.21 -20.61
C ALA A 70 -17.79 12.33 -21.66
N PRO A 71 -16.71 12.36 -22.48
CA PRO A 71 -16.65 11.52 -23.70
C PRO A 71 -15.32 10.76 -23.89
N ARG A 72 -15.41 9.62 -24.59
CA ARG A 72 -14.31 8.70 -24.95
C ARG A 72 -13.24 9.37 -25.83
N GLY A 73 -11.97 9.25 -25.42
CA GLY A 73 -10.76 9.53 -26.21
C GLY A 73 -9.82 8.30 -26.26
N PRO A 74 -8.79 8.29 -27.14
CA PRO A 74 -8.24 7.08 -27.75
C PRO A 74 -7.56 6.13 -26.76
N LYS A 75 -7.89 4.84 -26.90
CA LYS A 75 -7.38 3.70 -26.11
C LYS A 75 -5.85 3.65 -26.18
N ALA A 76 -5.22 3.54 -25.00
CA ALA A 76 -3.82 3.14 -24.85
C ALA A 76 -3.54 1.81 -25.59
N PRO A 77 -2.30 1.56 -26.05
CA PRO A 77 -1.97 0.36 -26.83
C PRO A 77 -2.35 -0.93 -26.08
N PRO A 78 -2.73 -1.99 -26.81
CA PRO A 78 -3.24 -3.22 -26.22
C PRO A 78 -2.18 -3.88 -25.34
N GLN A 79 -2.52 -4.08 -24.07
CA GLN A 79 -1.78 -4.93 -23.14
C GLN A 79 -1.77 -6.37 -23.68
N PRO A 80 -0.66 -7.11 -23.58
CA PRO A 80 -0.65 -8.52 -23.96
C PRO A 80 -1.56 -9.30 -23.01
N GLU A 81 -2.35 -10.22 -23.58
CA GLU A 81 -3.16 -11.22 -22.87
C GLU A 81 -4.33 -10.73 -22.00
N GLY A 82 -5.52 -10.66 -22.59
CA GLY A 82 -6.81 -11.05 -21.97
C GLY A 82 -7.30 -10.35 -20.69
N ARG A 83 -6.50 -9.52 -20.02
CA ARG A 83 -6.85 -8.85 -18.77
C ARG A 83 -7.76 -7.67 -19.04
N ASP A 84 -8.80 -7.53 -18.23
CA ASP A 84 -9.64 -6.35 -18.27
C ASP A 84 -8.84 -5.13 -17.82
N ALA A 85 -8.53 -4.25 -18.79
CA ALA A 85 -7.76 -3.04 -18.55
C ALA A 85 -8.42 -2.11 -17.51
N GLU A 86 -9.74 -2.19 -17.31
CA GLU A 86 -10.43 -1.44 -16.25
C GLU A 86 -10.11 -2.03 -14.86
N ALA A 87 -10.19 -3.36 -14.72
CA ALA A 87 -9.82 -4.04 -13.49
C ALA A 87 -8.35 -3.84 -13.09
N VAL A 88 -7.43 -3.87 -14.07
CA VAL A 88 -5.99 -3.63 -13.81
C VAL A 88 -5.76 -2.21 -13.28
N ARG A 89 -6.44 -1.20 -13.85
CA ARG A 89 -6.33 0.19 -13.37
C ARG A 89 -6.90 0.36 -11.96
N GLU A 90 -8.05 -0.25 -11.66
CA GLU A 90 -8.64 -0.21 -10.33
C GLU A 90 -7.73 -0.86 -9.28
N TYR A 91 -7.08 -1.98 -9.66
CA TYR A 91 -6.09 -2.63 -8.81
C TYR A 91 -4.86 -1.76 -8.60
N GLU A 92 -4.30 -1.14 -9.64
CA GLU A 92 -3.16 -0.21 -9.54
C GLU A 92 -3.45 0.95 -8.59
N GLU A 93 -4.66 1.53 -8.66
CA GLU A 93 -5.10 2.60 -7.77
C GLU A 93 -5.21 2.12 -6.31
N THR A 94 -5.78 0.93 -6.10
CA THR A 94 -5.92 0.32 -4.79
C THR A 94 -4.55 0.05 -4.17
N PHE A 95 -3.64 -0.56 -4.95
CA PHE A 95 -2.29 -0.89 -4.50
C PHE A 95 -1.46 0.37 -4.21
N THR A 96 -1.53 1.39 -5.09
CA THR A 96 -0.93 2.71 -4.84
C THR A 96 -1.41 3.29 -3.51
N THR A 97 -2.70 3.15 -3.21
CA THR A 97 -3.27 3.72 -1.99
C THR A 97 -2.80 2.99 -0.73
N VAL A 98 -2.64 1.67 -0.80
CA VAL A 98 -2.05 0.87 0.30
C VAL A 98 -0.60 1.32 0.54
N LEU A 99 0.20 1.49 -0.51
CA LEU A 99 1.57 1.97 -0.39
C LEU A 99 1.66 3.36 0.23
N MET A 100 0.74 4.27 -0.08
CA MET A 100 0.68 5.58 0.57
C MET A 100 0.39 5.48 2.07
N GLY A 101 -0.41 4.49 2.50
CA GLY A 101 -0.71 4.23 3.90
C GLY A 101 0.52 3.88 4.75
N SER A 102 1.60 3.43 4.13
CA SER A 102 2.90 3.18 4.79
C SER A 102 3.73 4.46 5.05
N GLY A 103 3.25 5.63 4.63
CA GLY A 103 3.98 6.90 4.71
C GLY A 103 4.72 7.28 3.42
N MET A 104 4.65 6.46 2.38
CA MET A 104 5.28 6.74 1.09
C MET A 104 4.58 7.90 0.35
N PRO A 105 5.32 8.87 -0.22
CA PRO A 105 4.71 9.94 -1.01
C PRO A 105 4.00 9.40 -2.26
N LYS A 106 2.88 10.04 -2.63
CA LYS A 106 2.01 9.60 -3.74
C LYS A 106 2.74 9.24 -5.04
N MET A 107 3.72 10.04 -5.46
CA MET A 107 4.42 9.80 -6.72
C MET A 107 5.30 8.53 -6.64
N MET A 108 5.95 8.31 -5.50
CA MET A 108 6.80 7.15 -5.26
C MET A 108 5.94 5.88 -5.17
N SER A 109 4.77 5.96 -4.52
CA SER A 109 3.78 4.87 -4.48
C SER A 109 3.29 4.47 -5.88
N ARG A 110 3.06 5.46 -6.75
CA ARG A 110 2.66 5.21 -8.15
C ARG A 110 3.76 4.56 -8.97
N VAL A 111 5.02 5.00 -8.80
CA VAL A 111 6.17 4.38 -9.47
C VAL A 111 6.34 2.93 -9.00
N MET A 112 6.25 2.69 -7.70
CA MET A 112 6.31 1.33 -7.13
C MET A 112 5.19 0.44 -7.67
N ALA A 113 3.94 0.90 -7.65
CA ALA A 113 2.81 0.15 -8.20
C ALA A 113 3.01 -0.20 -9.68
N CYS A 114 3.50 0.76 -10.48
CA CYS A 114 3.78 0.55 -11.90
C CYS A 114 4.89 -0.50 -12.13
N LEU A 115 5.95 -0.48 -11.32
CA LEU A 115 7.03 -1.47 -11.40
C LEU A 115 6.59 -2.86 -10.92
N CYS A 116 5.81 -2.97 -9.85
CA CYS A 116 5.28 -4.24 -9.36
C CYS A 116 4.31 -4.92 -10.35
N MET A 117 3.62 -4.13 -11.17
CA MET A 117 2.56 -4.62 -12.06
C MET A 117 3.00 -4.77 -13.51
N THR A 118 4.25 -4.42 -13.86
CA THR A 118 4.73 -4.61 -15.22
C THR A 118 5.10 -6.08 -15.47
N ASP A 119 4.54 -6.68 -16.52
CA ASP A 119 4.87 -8.06 -16.90
C ASP A 119 6.34 -8.22 -17.33
N SER A 120 6.99 -7.11 -17.73
CA SER A 120 8.42 -7.10 -18.07
C SER A 120 9.35 -7.16 -16.86
N GLY A 121 8.81 -7.00 -15.64
CA GLY A 121 9.56 -6.92 -14.38
C GLY A 121 10.43 -5.67 -14.22
N SER A 122 10.64 -4.88 -15.29
CA SER A 122 11.55 -3.75 -15.29
C SER A 122 11.15 -2.66 -16.29
N LEU A 123 11.24 -1.40 -15.89
CA LEU A 123 10.90 -0.26 -16.77
C LEU A 123 12.04 0.76 -16.82
N THR A 124 12.20 1.41 -17.97
CA THR A 124 13.05 2.59 -18.11
C THR A 124 12.35 3.85 -17.59
N ALA A 125 13.12 4.92 -17.33
CA ALA A 125 12.55 6.22 -16.93
C ALA A 125 11.54 6.76 -17.95
N ALA A 126 11.77 6.52 -19.25
CA ALA A 126 10.89 6.97 -20.32
C ALA A 126 9.56 6.20 -20.35
N GLU A 127 9.59 4.90 -20.07
CA GLU A 127 8.38 4.07 -19.97
C GLU A 127 7.58 4.41 -18.73
N LEU A 128 8.23 4.62 -17.58
CA LEU A 128 7.59 5.11 -16.35
C LEU A 128 6.89 6.45 -16.58
N ALA A 129 7.56 7.40 -17.24
CA ALA A 129 6.96 8.70 -17.55
C ALA A 129 5.71 8.57 -18.43
N ARG A 130 5.77 7.66 -19.42
CA ARG A 130 4.65 7.40 -20.34
C ARG A 130 3.48 6.72 -19.64
N HIS A 131 3.73 5.66 -18.87
CA HIS A 131 2.69 4.91 -18.15
C HIS A 131 2.00 5.78 -17.11
N LEU A 132 2.78 6.54 -16.34
CA LEU A 132 2.26 7.38 -15.26
C LEU A 132 1.71 8.72 -15.73
N GLN A 133 1.95 9.09 -16.99
CA GLN A 133 1.61 10.38 -17.60
C GLN A 133 2.17 11.56 -16.78
N VAL A 134 3.47 11.49 -16.47
CA VAL A 134 4.19 12.51 -15.69
C VAL A 134 5.48 12.92 -16.40
N SER A 135 6.07 14.03 -15.94
CA SER A 135 7.33 14.51 -16.50
C SER A 135 8.51 13.56 -16.19
N PRO A 136 9.53 13.47 -17.06
CA PRO A 136 10.77 12.73 -16.78
C PRO A 136 11.47 13.18 -15.50
N ALA A 137 11.37 14.48 -15.16
CA ALA A 137 11.93 15.02 -13.92
C ALA A 137 11.22 14.48 -12.67
N SER A 138 9.89 14.32 -12.73
CA SER A 138 9.11 13.70 -11.65
C SER A 138 9.53 12.24 -11.44
N VAL A 139 9.73 11.49 -12.52
CA VAL A 139 10.22 10.10 -12.46
C VAL A 139 11.61 10.06 -11.86
N SER A 140 12.52 10.92 -12.31
CA SER A 140 13.90 10.96 -11.82
C SER A 140 13.97 11.21 -10.31
N LYS A 141 13.15 12.14 -9.79
CA LYS A 141 13.04 12.39 -8.35
C LYS A 141 12.47 11.19 -7.59
N ALA A 142 11.44 10.55 -8.13
CA ALA A 142 10.83 9.39 -7.50
C ALA A 142 11.79 8.19 -7.44
N ILE A 143 12.49 7.91 -8.54
CA ILE A 143 13.52 6.88 -8.60
C ILE A 143 14.65 7.18 -7.61
N THR A 144 15.17 8.41 -7.58
CA THR A 144 16.24 8.79 -6.64
C THR A 144 15.83 8.53 -5.19
N PHE A 145 14.58 8.88 -4.83
CA PHE A 145 14.04 8.59 -3.51
C PHE A 145 13.96 7.08 -3.26
N LEU A 146 13.32 6.32 -4.17
CA LEU A 146 13.11 4.89 -4.00
C LEU A 146 14.44 4.12 -3.92
N ASP A 147 15.40 4.46 -4.76
CA ASP A 147 16.78 3.95 -4.77
C ASP A 147 17.47 4.24 -3.42
N SER A 148 17.38 5.47 -2.90
CA SER A 148 17.96 5.83 -1.59
C SER A 148 17.35 5.08 -0.40
N GLN A 149 16.14 4.57 -0.56
CA GLN A 149 15.42 3.80 0.46
C GLN A 149 15.52 2.27 0.21
N GLY A 150 16.24 1.84 -0.83
CA GLY A 150 16.41 0.42 -1.19
C GLY A 150 15.18 -0.23 -1.83
N PHE A 151 14.22 0.56 -2.32
CA PHE A 151 12.99 0.07 -2.95
C PHE A 151 13.16 -0.36 -4.40
N VAL A 152 14.12 0.22 -5.10
CA VAL A 152 14.35 -0.02 -6.52
C VAL A 152 15.83 -0.21 -6.74
N ARG A 153 16.20 -1.19 -7.57
CA ARG A 153 17.57 -1.33 -8.09
C ARG A 153 17.64 -0.85 -9.53
N ARG A 154 18.82 -0.37 -9.91
CA ARG A 154 19.17 -0.03 -11.28
C ARG A 154 19.89 -1.21 -11.92
N GLU A 155 19.40 -1.64 -13.07
CA GLU A 155 20.03 -2.66 -13.88
C GLU A 155 20.47 -2.05 -15.21
N ALA A 156 21.69 -2.41 -15.64
CA ALA A 156 22.19 -2.05 -16.94
C ALA A 156 21.59 -3.01 -17.97
N ASP A 157 20.85 -2.46 -18.93
CA ASP A 157 20.39 -3.21 -20.11
C ASP A 157 21.56 -3.39 -21.10
N GLU A 158 21.40 -4.28 -22.09
CA GLU A 158 22.41 -4.50 -23.15
C GLU A 158 22.66 -3.23 -24.01
N GLY A 159 21.76 -2.23 -23.92
CA GLY A 159 21.99 -0.87 -24.38
C GLY A 159 22.21 0.09 -23.22
N ARG A 160 22.81 1.27 -23.45
CA ARG A 160 23.14 2.32 -22.46
C ARG A 160 21.95 2.91 -21.64
N ARG A 161 20.81 2.23 -21.53
CA ARG A 161 19.60 2.68 -20.83
C ARG A 161 19.47 1.93 -19.51
N GLU A 162 19.37 2.69 -18.43
CA GLU A 162 19.07 2.15 -17.09
C GLU A 162 17.63 1.64 -17.03
N ARG A 163 17.45 0.41 -16.53
CA ARG A 163 16.16 -0.16 -16.17
C ARG A 163 16.03 -0.20 -14.66
N TYR A 164 14.80 -0.02 -14.18
CA TYR A 164 14.45 -0.01 -12.77
C TYR A 164 13.63 -1.24 -12.46
N VAL A 165 14.02 -1.94 -11.40
CA VAL A 165 13.38 -3.17 -10.90
C VAL A 165 13.03 -2.97 -9.43
N VAL A 166 11.87 -3.48 -8.98
CA VAL A 166 11.58 -3.52 -7.54
C VAL A 166 12.56 -4.49 -6.90
N ASP A 167 13.24 -4.05 -5.86
CA ASP A 167 14.15 -4.94 -5.16
C ASP A 167 13.34 -6.02 -4.42
N GLU A 168 13.49 -7.29 -4.80
CA GLU A 168 12.81 -8.42 -4.15
C GLU A 168 13.17 -8.49 -2.66
N ASP A 169 14.39 -8.10 -2.31
CA ASP A 169 14.85 -8.02 -0.93
C ASP A 169 14.23 -6.83 -0.18
N VAL A 170 13.57 -5.85 -0.83
CA VAL A 170 13.10 -4.66 -0.10
C VAL A 170 12.08 -5.00 0.99
N TRP A 171 11.20 -5.97 0.73
CA TRP A 171 10.21 -6.39 1.72
C TRP A 171 10.89 -6.99 2.94
N TYR A 172 11.90 -7.85 2.71
CA TYR A 172 12.75 -8.40 3.76
C TYR A 172 13.52 -7.28 4.50
N GLN A 173 14.22 -6.41 3.78
CA GLN A 173 15.01 -5.31 4.35
C GLN A 173 14.16 -4.33 5.15
N SER A 174 12.94 -4.02 4.68
CA SER A 174 11.99 -3.15 5.37
C SER A 174 11.48 -3.77 6.68
N MET A 175 11.19 -5.07 6.66
CA MET A 175 10.82 -5.80 7.88
C MET A 175 11.98 -5.81 8.89
N MET A 176 13.20 -6.08 8.42
CA MET A 176 14.40 -6.06 9.26
C MET A 176 14.75 -4.66 9.77
N ALA A 177 14.52 -3.60 8.98
CA ALA A 177 14.72 -2.22 9.41
C ALA A 177 13.71 -1.83 10.50
N SER A 178 12.45 -2.23 10.34
CA SER A 178 11.38 -2.00 11.31
C SER A 178 11.63 -2.75 12.63
N ALA A 179 12.07 -4.01 12.56
CA ALA A 179 12.48 -4.78 13.75
C ALA A 179 13.63 -4.09 14.49
N ARG A 180 14.65 -3.59 13.78
CA ARG A 180 15.76 -2.83 14.36
C ARG A 180 15.31 -1.51 15.01
N ALA A 181 14.41 -0.76 14.39
CA ALA A 181 13.87 0.47 14.95
C ALA A 181 13.07 0.21 16.24
N ILE A 182 12.27 -0.86 16.27
CA ILE A 182 11.55 -1.27 17.48
C ILE A 182 12.53 -1.68 18.59
N ALA A 183 13.59 -2.44 18.26
CA ALA A 183 14.62 -2.81 19.23
C ALA A 183 15.34 -1.59 19.83
N GLN A 184 15.54 -0.52 19.07
CA GLN A 184 16.06 0.75 19.60
C GLN A 184 15.10 1.37 20.62
N VAL A 185 13.79 1.39 20.34
CA VAL A 185 12.77 1.87 21.28
C VAL A 185 12.77 1.03 22.57
N VAL A 186 12.91 -0.29 22.47
CA VAL A 186 13.04 -1.19 23.62
C VAL A 186 14.26 -0.82 24.48
N GLY A 187 15.41 -0.59 23.84
CA GLY A 187 16.63 -0.16 24.53
C GLY A 187 16.43 1.13 25.32
N ILE A 188 15.83 2.16 24.71
CA ILE A 188 15.56 3.44 25.37
C ILE A 188 14.52 3.30 26.48
N ALA A 189 13.45 2.53 26.27
CA ALA A 189 12.42 2.30 27.29
C ALA A 189 13.01 1.65 28.55
N ARG A 190 13.92 0.67 28.39
CA ARG A 190 14.65 0.02 29.50
C ARG A 190 15.58 0.97 30.22
N GLN A 191 16.25 1.90 29.52
CA GLN A 191 17.03 2.95 30.17
C GLN A 191 16.15 3.86 31.04
N GLY A 192 14.94 4.19 30.56
CA GLY A 192 13.96 4.99 31.29
C GLY A 192 13.54 4.39 32.64
N VAL A 193 13.54 3.06 32.77
CA VAL A 193 13.26 2.36 34.04
C VAL A 193 14.26 2.75 35.12
N GLY A 194 15.55 2.84 34.78
CA GLY A 194 16.60 3.25 35.71
C GLY A 194 16.50 4.73 36.10
N VAL A 195 16.10 5.59 35.15
CA VAL A 195 15.96 7.03 35.37
C VAL A 195 14.75 7.36 36.26
N LEU A 196 13.62 6.67 36.06
CA LEU A 196 12.35 6.95 36.75
C LEU A 196 12.25 6.31 38.14
N GLY A 197 13.31 5.64 38.60
CA GLY A 197 13.33 4.91 39.87
C GLY A 197 12.69 3.53 39.75
N PRO A 198 13.40 2.45 40.13
CA PRO A 198 12.84 1.11 40.20
C PRO A 198 11.58 1.07 41.07
N GLY A 199 10.50 0.45 40.56
CA GLY A 199 9.24 0.30 41.28
C GLY A 199 8.25 1.46 41.13
N SER A 200 8.59 2.53 40.41
CA SER A 200 7.59 3.56 40.07
C SER A 200 6.54 3.04 39.08
N PRO A 201 5.28 3.50 39.13
CA PRO A 201 4.27 3.11 38.15
C PRO A 201 4.66 3.45 36.70
N ALA A 202 5.47 4.50 36.50
CA ALA A 202 5.97 4.88 35.18
C ALA A 202 7.04 3.92 34.68
N ALA A 203 7.98 3.50 35.53
CA ALA A 203 8.95 2.46 35.22
C ALA A 203 8.26 1.13 34.88
N ALA A 204 7.22 0.74 35.63
CA ALA A 204 6.45 -0.47 35.34
C ALA A 204 5.76 -0.43 33.96
N ARG A 205 5.22 0.74 33.56
CA ARG A 205 4.64 0.92 32.21
C ARG A 205 5.70 0.80 31.11
N LEU A 206 6.84 1.46 31.25
CA LEU A 206 7.92 1.38 30.27
C LEU A 206 8.45 -0.04 30.14
N GLU A 207 8.60 -0.76 31.26
CA GLU A 207 9.04 -2.15 31.26
C GLU A 207 8.03 -3.08 30.56
N ASN A 208 6.72 -2.85 30.77
CA ASN A 208 5.68 -3.60 30.07
C ASN A 208 5.69 -3.33 28.56
N VAL A 209 5.85 -2.07 28.14
CA VAL A 209 5.98 -1.70 26.71
C VAL A 209 7.23 -2.32 26.10
N ALA A 210 8.37 -2.23 26.79
CA ALA A 210 9.62 -2.81 26.35
C ALA A 210 9.48 -4.33 26.14
N ARG A 211 8.92 -5.06 27.11
CA ARG A 211 8.73 -6.51 27.02
C ARG A 211 7.86 -6.92 25.82
N PHE A 212 6.77 -6.21 25.58
CA PHE A 212 5.89 -6.49 24.44
C PHE A 212 6.60 -6.23 23.10
N LEU A 213 7.22 -5.05 22.97
CA LEU A 213 7.91 -4.66 21.74
C LEU A 213 9.13 -5.53 21.43
N ASP A 214 9.84 -6.00 22.45
CA ASP A 214 10.98 -6.93 22.33
C ASP A 214 10.52 -8.22 21.65
N PHE A 215 9.47 -8.85 22.20
CA PHE A 215 8.87 -10.06 21.64
C PHE A 215 8.39 -9.86 20.19
N VAL A 216 7.69 -8.76 19.91
CA VAL A 216 7.19 -8.47 18.56
C VAL A 216 8.35 -8.27 17.58
N SER A 217 9.39 -7.54 17.97
CA SER A 217 10.54 -7.25 17.11
C SER A 217 11.35 -8.52 16.78
N GLU A 218 11.63 -9.37 17.76
CA GLU A 218 12.32 -10.65 17.55
C GLU A 218 11.48 -11.60 16.69
N SER A 219 10.17 -11.68 16.95
CA SER A 219 9.26 -12.53 16.17
C SER A 219 9.22 -12.06 14.71
N THR A 220 9.13 -10.75 14.48
CA THR A 220 9.13 -10.17 13.13
C THR A 220 10.43 -10.45 12.40
N ALA A 221 11.59 -10.26 13.05
CA ALA A 221 12.90 -10.54 12.46
C ALA A 221 13.05 -12.03 12.11
N ARG A 222 12.72 -12.93 13.04
CA ARG A 222 12.81 -14.38 12.83
C ARG A 222 11.91 -14.85 11.70
N ALA A 223 10.67 -14.35 11.63
CA ALA A 223 9.75 -14.69 10.55
C ALA A 223 10.27 -14.19 9.20
N ALA A 224 10.82 -12.97 9.14
CA ALA A 224 11.41 -12.43 7.93
C ALA A 224 12.62 -13.26 7.46
N GLU A 225 13.50 -13.69 8.38
CA GLU A 225 14.65 -14.55 8.05
C GLU A 225 14.21 -15.93 7.54
N GLN A 226 13.21 -16.56 8.17
CA GLN A 226 12.70 -17.88 7.76
C GLN A 226 11.99 -17.85 6.41
N ALA A 227 11.33 -16.73 6.09
CA ALA A 227 10.57 -16.57 4.85
C ALA A 227 11.40 -15.96 3.71
N ARG A 228 12.70 -15.68 3.92
CA ARG A 228 13.54 -15.01 2.93
C ARG A 228 13.56 -15.76 1.58
N ASP A 229 13.68 -17.08 1.62
CA ASP A 229 13.72 -17.92 0.42
C ASP A 229 12.37 -17.98 -0.32
N ILE A 230 11.25 -17.67 0.36
CA ILE A 230 9.91 -17.62 -0.27
C ILE A 230 9.84 -16.48 -1.28
N LEU A 231 10.50 -15.35 -1.00
CA LEU A 231 10.52 -14.18 -1.90
C LEU A 231 11.26 -14.47 -3.22
N HIS A 232 12.11 -15.50 -3.27
CA HIS A 232 12.92 -15.85 -4.44
C HIS A 232 12.36 -17.04 -5.25
N THR A 233 11.14 -17.49 -4.96
CA THR A 233 10.53 -18.59 -5.72
C THR A 233 10.17 -18.11 -7.13
N LYS A 234 11.00 -18.45 -8.13
CA LYS A 234 10.69 -18.21 -9.55
C LYS A 234 9.36 -18.90 -9.90
N PRO A 235 8.48 -18.26 -10.69
CA PRO A 235 7.33 -18.97 -11.26
C PRO A 235 7.86 -20.13 -12.12
N GLU A 236 7.36 -21.35 -11.87
CA GLU A 236 7.62 -22.50 -12.73
C GLU A 236 7.20 -22.13 -14.16
N THR A 237 8.18 -22.08 -15.08
CA THR A 237 7.90 -22.08 -16.51
C THR A 237 7.09 -23.33 -16.83
N ILE A 238 5.80 -23.15 -17.12
CA ILE A 238 4.94 -24.19 -17.68
C ILE A 238 5.63 -24.70 -18.95
N PRO A 239 6.03 -25.99 -19.03
CA PRO A 239 6.67 -26.52 -20.23
C PRO A 239 5.70 -26.39 -21.41
N ASP A 240 6.17 -25.82 -22.51
CA ASP A 240 5.44 -25.80 -23.78
C ASP A 240 4.94 -27.20 -24.10
N SER A 241 3.63 -27.30 -24.31
CA SER A 241 3.00 -28.55 -24.69
C SER A 241 3.58 -29.02 -26.05
N PRO A 242 3.98 -30.29 -26.20
CA PRO A 242 4.59 -30.77 -27.42
C PRO A 242 3.58 -30.65 -28.58
N THR A 243 3.99 -29.92 -29.62
CA THR A 243 3.26 -29.80 -30.89
C THR A 243 2.97 -31.21 -31.44
N PRO A 244 1.70 -31.58 -31.71
CA PRO A 244 1.42 -32.88 -32.30
C PRO A 244 1.99 -32.93 -33.71
N ALA A 245 2.83 -33.94 -33.94
CA ALA A 245 3.41 -34.25 -35.24
C ALA A 245 2.31 -34.49 -36.27
N ASN A 246 2.43 -33.84 -37.42
CA ASN A 246 1.55 -33.95 -38.56
C ASN A 246 1.71 -35.35 -39.21
N PRO A 247 0.66 -36.15 -39.39
CA PRO A 247 0.78 -37.41 -40.13
C PRO A 247 0.76 -37.13 -41.65
N LEU A 248 1.64 -37.84 -42.36
CA LEU A 248 1.73 -37.94 -43.83
C LEU A 248 0.51 -38.63 -44.44
#